data_AF-A0A260ZTZ6-F1
#
_entry.id   AF-A0A260ZTZ6-F1
#
_cell.length_a   1.000
_cell.length_b   1.000
_cell.length_c   1.000
_cell.angle_alpha   90.00
_cell.angle_beta   90.00
_cell.angle_gamma   90.00
#
_symmetry.space_group_name_H-M   'P 1'
#
loop_
_entity.id
_entity.type
_entity.pdbx_description
1 polymer ?
#
loop_
_entity_poly.entity_id
_entity_poly.type
_entity_poly.pdbx_seq_one_letter_code
_entity_poly.pdbx_strand_id
1 'polypeptide(L)'
;MSFVSNEGLPDEYQWFSDQIAGHHPSVIKNGKREIGLLKIPGSCEILKPKQDASRGEKEVALYKLLSSSSSSSPSPTEQNLPSSLLTTSSDELRNGVRMEDVDGLRELTAKFYRMQTLFVDGEDREFLVLEDVTSDYKRPAILDLKMGQVTYDPLATPAKIKKETVKYPPQATMGLRILGYR
;
A
#
# COMPACT_ATOMS: atom_id res chain seq x y z
N MET A 1 -7.39 -2.96 27.46
CA MET A 1 -7.48 -1.62 26.84
C MET A 1 -6.07 -1.26 26.45
N SER A 2 -5.76 -1.22 25.16
CA SER A 2 -4.47 -0.71 24.67
C SER A 2 -4.41 0.77 25.03
N PHE A 3 -3.35 1.19 25.73
CA PHE A 3 -3.11 2.60 25.94
C PHE A 3 -2.76 3.21 24.57
N VAL A 4 -3.34 4.37 24.29
CA VAL A 4 -3.07 5.13 23.06
C VAL A 4 -2.01 6.14 23.44
N SER A 5 -0.89 6.14 22.72
CA SER A 5 0.19 7.11 22.91
C SER A 5 -0.31 8.55 22.71
N ASN A 6 0.46 9.54 23.18
CA ASN A 6 0.21 10.95 22.88
C ASN A 6 0.20 11.26 21.37
N GLU A 7 0.74 10.35 20.57
CA GLU A 7 0.70 10.44 19.12
C GLU A 7 -0.55 9.80 18.51
N GLY A 8 -1.55 9.34 19.27
CA GLY A 8 -2.77 8.75 18.70
C GLY A 8 -2.57 7.38 18.05
N LEU A 9 -1.44 6.72 18.32
CA LEU A 9 -1.10 5.37 17.88
C LEU A 9 -1.16 4.38 19.05
N PRO A 10 -1.42 3.07 18.82
CA PRO A 10 -1.17 2.06 19.83
C PRO A 10 0.32 2.04 20.23
N ASP A 11 0.61 1.74 21.49
CA ASP A 11 1.94 1.90 22.11
C ASP A 11 3.08 1.19 21.37
N GLU A 12 2.83 0.04 20.74
CA GLU A 12 3.88 -0.71 20.03
C GLU A 12 4.22 -0.16 18.63
N TYR A 13 3.46 0.81 18.11
CA TYR A 13 3.66 1.36 16.77
C TYR A 13 4.28 2.77 16.79
N GLN A 14 5.11 3.03 15.79
CA GLN A 14 5.62 4.36 15.47
C GLN A 14 5.39 4.68 13.99
N TRP A 15 5.47 5.96 13.64
CA TRP A 15 5.57 6.37 12.23
C TRP A 15 6.84 5.83 11.60
N PHE A 16 6.72 5.32 10.37
CA PHE A 16 7.87 4.85 9.61
C PHE A 16 8.72 6.04 9.14
N SER A 17 9.90 6.18 9.74
CA SER A 17 10.77 7.34 9.54
C SER A 17 11.43 7.42 8.16
N ASP A 18 11.41 6.32 7.41
CA ASP A 18 11.95 6.21 6.05
C ASP A 18 10.91 6.46 4.95
N GLN A 19 9.72 6.94 5.31
CA GLN A 19 8.68 7.28 4.33
C GLN A 19 9.07 8.54 3.53
N ILE A 20 9.33 8.37 2.23
CA ILE A 20 9.71 9.47 1.33
C ILE A 20 8.50 10.24 0.76
N ALA A 21 7.44 9.53 0.38
CA ALA A 21 6.29 10.12 -0.29
C ALA A 21 4.96 9.55 0.22
N GLY A 22 3.87 10.08 -0.34
CA GLY A 22 2.51 9.71 0.05
C GLY A 22 1.96 10.58 1.16
N HIS A 23 1.03 10.03 1.93
CA HIS A 23 0.42 10.70 3.06
C HIS A 23 1.39 10.68 4.23
N HIS A 24 1.76 11.85 4.77
CA HIS A 24 2.74 11.95 5.85
C HIS A 24 2.07 12.57 7.09
N PRO A 25 2.34 12.07 8.31
CA PRO A 25 1.69 12.55 9.54
C PRO A 25 1.92 14.05 9.85
N SER A 26 2.94 14.66 9.25
CA SER A 26 3.17 16.12 9.34
C SER A 26 2.20 16.96 8.50
N VAL A 27 1.41 16.35 7.60
CA VAL A 27 0.46 17.03 6.72
C VAL A 27 -0.90 17.08 7.41
N ILE A 28 -1.45 18.27 7.60
CA ILE A 28 -2.79 18.47 8.16
C ILE A 28 -3.77 18.89 7.05
N LYS A 29 -4.90 18.19 6.94
CA LYS A 29 -6.01 18.52 6.03
C LYS A 29 -7.32 18.53 6.81
N ASN A 30 -8.08 19.62 6.66
CA ASN A 30 -9.38 19.79 7.35
C ASN A 30 -9.29 19.53 8.87
N GLY A 31 -8.19 19.97 9.51
CA GLY A 31 -7.97 19.80 10.95
C GLY A 31 -7.58 18.39 11.39
N LYS A 32 -7.51 17.41 10.49
CA LYS A 32 -6.99 16.07 10.76
C LYS A 32 -5.63 15.88 10.08
N ARG A 33 -4.69 15.23 10.77
CA ARG A 33 -3.44 14.83 10.11
C ARG A 33 -3.69 13.69 9.12
N GLU A 34 -2.87 13.60 8.10
CA GLU A 34 -2.83 12.42 7.27
C GLU A 34 -2.19 11.24 8.02
N ILE A 35 -2.58 10.02 7.66
CA ILE A 35 -2.01 8.80 8.25
C ILE A 35 -0.89 8.32 7.34
N GLY A 36 0.33 8.29 7.88
CA GLY A 36 1.50 7.71 7.21
C GLY A 36 1.63 6.20 7.41
N LEU A 37 2.76 5.68 6.94
CA LEU A 37 3.18 4.30 7.17
C LEU A 37 3.51 4.12 8.67
N LEU A 38 3.13 2.98 9.22
CA LEU A 38 3.44 2.60 10.60
C LEU A 38 4.42 1.43 10.64
N LYS A 39 5.12 1.28 11.75
CA LYS A 39 6.04 0.18 11.98
C LYS A 39 6.16 -0.14 13.47
N ILE A 40 6.36 -1.42 13.80
CA ILE A 40 6.83 -1.83 15.13
C ILE A 40 8.37 -1.77 15.12
N PRO A 41 9.03 -1.06 16.05
CA PRO A 41 10.48 -0.99 16.11
C PRO A 41 11.14 -2.38 16.08
N GLY A 42 12.11 -2.57 15.19
CA GLY A 42 12.84 -3.85 15.03
C GLY A 42 12.12 -4.93 14.23
N SER A 43 10.87 -4.72 13.80
CA SER A 43 10.21 -5.67 12.90
C SER A 43 10.77 -5.58 11.46
N CYS A 44 10.49 -6.58 10.63
CA CYS A 44 10.72 -6.54 9.18
C CYS A 44 9.42 -6.23 8.40
N GLU A 45 8.41 -5.68 9.09
CA GLU A 45 7.11 -5.34 8.53
C GLU A 45 6.87 -3.82 8.59
N ILE A 46 6.13 -3.31 7.62
CA ILE A 46 5.49 -1.98 7.64
C ILE A 46 3.99 -2.11 7.47
N LEU A 47 3.24 -1.16 8.01
CA LEU A 47 1.80 -1.08 7.88
C LEU A 47 1.45 0.13 7.02
N LYS A 48 0.92 -0.15 5.83
CA LYS A 48 0.47 0.86 4.89
C LYS A 48 -1.03 1.08 5.03
N PRO A 49 -1.52 2.30 5.34
CA PRO A 49 -2.95 2.54 5.48
C PRO A 49 -3.63 2.30 4.12
N LYS A 50 -4.70 1.49 4.14
CA LYS A 50 -5.55 1.28 2.98
C LYS A 50 -6.20 2.61 2.61
N GLN A 51 -6.04 3.03 1.36
CA GLN A 51 -6.62 4.29 0.89
C GLN A 51 -8.14 4.17 0.70
N ASP A 52 -8.84 5.28 0.83
CA ASP A 52 -10.29 5.29 0.63
C ASP A 52 -10.70 4.88 -0.79
N ALA A 53 -11.92 4.34 -0.86
CA ALA A 53 -12.61 3.99 -2.10
C ALA A 53 -11.80 3.04 -3.00
N SER A 54 -11.97 3.17 -4.33
CA SER A 54 -11.45 2.22 -5.31
C SER A 54 -9.92 2.11 -5.34
N ARG A 55 -9.18 3.07 -4.76
CA ARG A 55 -7.71 3.02 -4.71
C ARG A 55 -7.23 1.93 -3.75
N GLY A 56 -7.77 1.91 -2.54
CA GLY A 56 -7.42 0.88 -1.55
C GLY A 56 -7.87 -0.50 -2.01
N GLU A 57 -9.07 -0.63 -2.58
CA GLU A 57 -9.56 -1.92 -3.06
C GLU A 57 -8.69 -2.50 -4.18
N LYS A 58 -8.27 -1.67 -5.13
CA LYS A 58 -7.35 -2.10 -6.21
C LYS A 58 -5.98 -2.51 -5.67
N GLU A 59 -5.46 -1.78 -4.70
CA GLU A 59 -4.17 -2.09 -4.07
C GLU A 59 -4.24 -3.43 -3.31
N VAL A 60 -5.28 -3.64 -2.51
CA VAL A 60 -5.50 -4.91 -1.78
C VAL A 60 -5.68 -6.07 -2.76
N ALA A 61 -6.48 -5.90 -3.82
CA ALA A 61 -6.70 -6.94 -4.83
C ALA A 61 -5.39 -7.34 -5.55
N LEU A 62 -4.54 -6.35 -5.89
CA LEU A 62 -3.25 -6.60 -6.51
C LEU A 62 -2.33 -7.40 -5.57
N TYR A 63 -2.17 -6.98 -4.33
CA TYR A 63 -1.31 -7.69 -3.38
C TYR A 63 -1.82 -9.12 -3.09
N LYS A 64 -3.14 -9.33 -3.00
CA LYS A 64 -3.72 -10.68 -2.87
C LYS A 64 -3.44 -11.56 -4.09
N LEU A 65 -3.50 -10.99 -5.30
CA LEU A 65 -3.14 -11.71 -6.53
C LEU A 65 -1.66 -12.12 -6.49
N LEU A 66 -0.77 -11.18 -6.16
CA LEU A 66 0.68 -11.43 -6.09
C LEU A 66 1.03 -12.47 -5.02
N SER A 67 0.34 -12.49 -3.87
CA SER A 67 0.59 -13.48 -2.81
C SER A 67 0.00 -14.86 -3.08
N SER A 68 -1.00 -14.98 -3.97
CA SER A 68 -1.72 -16.24 -4.22
C SER A 68 -0.93 -17.29 -5.03
N SER A 69 0.27 -16.95 -5.50
CA SER A 69 0.97 -17.71 -6.55
C SER A 69 2.18 -18.53 -6.06
N SER A 70 2.15 -18.98 -4.80
CA SER A 70 3.12 -19.97 -4.31
C SER A 70 2.51 -20.88 -3.24
N SER A 71 1.79 -21.91 -3.66
CA SER A 71 1.88 -23.27 -3.09
C SER A 71 0.97 -24.26 -3.83
N SER A 72 1.62 -25.32 -4.29
CA SER A 72 1.10 -26.67 -4.45
C SER A 72 0.11 -27.08 -3.36
N SER A 73 -1.02 -27.65 -3.81
CA SER A 73 -2.03 -28.42 -3.07
C SER A 73 -2.82 -27.70 -1.95
N PRO A 74 -4.16 -27.66 -2.04
CA PRO A 74 -4.98 -27.12 -0.96
C PRO A 74 -4.88 -28.00 0.29
N SER A 75 -4.61 -27.39 1.45
CA SER A 75 -4.78 -28.05 2.74
C SER A 75 -6.30 -28.22 3.02
N PRO A 76 -6.73 -29.28 3.73
CA PRO A 76 -8.15 -29.66 3.78
C PRO A 76 -9.04 -28.78 4.68
N THR A 77 -8.55 -27.66 5.21
CA THR A 77 -9.17 -27.03 6.40
C THR A 77 -9.95 -25.74 6.14
N GLU A 78 -10.05 -25.26 4.89
CA GLU A 78 -10.82 -24.04 4.54
C GLU A 78 -12.17 -24.33 3.86
N GLN A 79 -12.86 -25.42 4.22
CA GLN A 79 -14.14 -25.80 3.59
C GLN A 79 -15.41 -25.24 4.27
N ASN A 80 -15.32 -24.36 5.27
CA ASN A 80 -16.50 -23.96 6.05
C ASN A 80 -16.71 -22.43 6.21
N LEU A 81 -16.35 -21.63 5.21
CA LEU A 81 -16.82 -20.24 5.15
C LEU A 81 -17.66 -20.03 3.88
N PRO A 82 -18.89 -19.51 3.97
CA PRO A 82 -19.75 -19.35 2.80
C PRO A 82 -19.06 -18.44 1.78
N SER A 83 -18.87 -18.96 0.57
CA SER A 83 -18.21 -18.32 -0.58
C SER A 83 -18.95 -17.08 -1.12
N SER A 84 -19.87 -16.49 -0.36
CA SER A 84 -20.73 -15.38 -0.80
C SER A 84 -20.28 -14.00 -0.30
N LEU A 85 -19.18 -13.90 0.46
CA LEU A 85 -18.77 -12.63 1.08
C LEU A 85 -17.30 -12.21 0.88
N LEU A 86 -16.47 -13.01 0.22
CA LEU A 86 -15.08 -12.66 -0.09
C LEU A 86 -14.68 -13.31 -1.42
N THR A 87 -14.23 -12.49 -2.38
CA THR A 87 -13.63 -12.81 -3.70
C THR A 87 -14.51 -12.51 -4.91
N THR A 88 -14.39 -11.29 -5.44
CA THR A 88 -14.78 -11.00 -6.84
C THR A 88 -13.66 -10.28 -7.58
N SER A 89 -12.97 -9.33 -6.94
CA SER A 89 -11.96 -8.52 -7.63
C SER A 89 -10.67 -9.26 -7.99
N SER A 90 -10.16 -10.16 -7.13
CA SER A 90 -8.93 -10.91 -7.43
C SER A 90 -9.13 -11.95 -8.53
N ASP A 91 -10.28 -12.63 -8.54
CA ASP A 91 -10.62 -13.61 -9.57
C ASP A 91 -10.90 -12.94 -10.92
N GLU A 92 -11.50 -11.75 -10.92
CA GLU A 92 -11.63 -10.91 -12.11
C GLU A 92 -10.27 -10.48 -12.66
N LEU A 93 -9.32 -10.06 -11.81
CA LEU A 93 -7.96 -9.75 -12.25
C LEU A 93 -7.27 -10.99 -12.84
N ARG A 94 -7.51 -12.18 -12.30
CA ARG A 94 -6.86 -13.41 -12.74
C ARG A 94 -7.25 -13.81 -14.17
N ASN A 95 -8.49 -13.50 -14.58
CA ASN A 95 -9.06 -13.91 -15.87
C ASN A 95 -8.48 -13.21 -17.11
N GLY A 96 -7.48 -12.33 -16.96
CA GLY A 96 -6.86 -11.63 -18.08
C GLY A 96 -5.35 -11.43 -17.96
N VAL A 97 -4.69 -12.08 -16.99
CA VAL A 97 -3.27 -11.86 -16.69
C VAL A 97 -2.49 -13.15 -16.89
N ARG A 98 -1.31 -13.05 -17.51
CA ARG A 98 -0.38 -14.17 -17.65
C ARG A 98 0.28 -14.41 -16.30
N MET A 99 0.24 -15.64 -15.79
CA MET A 99 0.77 -15.93 -14.44
C MET A 99 2.30 -15.72 -14.35
N GLU A 100 3.03 -15.87 -15.45
CA GLU A 100 4.45 -15.50 -15.50
C GLU A 100 4.71 -14.01 -15.22
N ASP A 101 3.79 -13.11 -15.64
CA ASP A 101 3.89 -11.69 -15.35
C ASP A 101 3.56 -11.41 -13.87
N VAL A 102 2.63 -12.17 -13.29
CA VAL A 102 2.33 -12.14 -11.84
C VAL A 102 3.53 -12.61 -11.03
N ASP A 103 4.18 -13.69 -11.46
CA ASP A 103 5.37 -14.23 -10.82
C ASP A 103 6.53 -13.24 -10.89
N GLY A 104 6.80 -12.66 -12.06
CA GLY A 104 7.81 -11.63 -12.23
C GLY A 104 7.54 -10.37 -11.41
N LEU A 105 6.29 -9.92 -11.34
CA LEU A 105 5.90 -8.78 -10.50
C LEU A 105 6.06 -9.09 -9.01
N ARG A 106 5.70 -10.30 -8.56
CA ARG A 106 5.84 -10.71 -7.16
C ARG A 106 7.29 -10.57 -6.71
N GLU A 107 8.26 -11.00 -7.52
CA GLU A 107 9.69 -10.91 -7.22
C GLU A 107 10.20 -9.46 -7.11
N LEU A 108 9.52 -8.51 -7.74
CA LEU A 108 9.89 -7.08 -7.78
C LEU A 108 9.10 -6.21 -6.78
N THR A 109 8.18 -6.80 -6.03
CA THR A 109 7.29 -6.08 -5.10
C THR A 109 7.51 -6.53 -3.66
N ALA A 110 7.22 -5.64 -2.70
CA ALA A 110 7.24 -5.98 -1.29
C ALA A 110 6.25 -7.12 -1.01
N LYS A 111 6.67 -8.13 -0.22
CA LYS A 111 5.76 -9.21 0.17
C LYS A 111 4.57 -8.66 0.94
N PHE A 112 3.39 -9.16 0.61
CA PHE A 112 2.16 -8.91 1.38
C PHE A 112 1.93 -10.04 2.37
N TYR A 113 1.75 -9.69 3.64
CA TYR A 113 1.53 -10.66 4.69
C TYR A 113 0.04 -10.82 5.03
N ARG A 114 -0.67 -9.70 5.27
CA ARG A 114 -2.06 -9.70 5.73
C ARG A 114 -2.69 -8.30 5.68
N MET A 115 -4.01 -8.26 5.80
CA MET A 115 -4.73 -7.05 6.24
C MET A 115 -4.75 -7.00 7.77
N GLN A 116 -4.66 -5.81 8.35
CA GLN A 116 -4.74 -5.60 9.79
C GLN A 116 -5.51 -4.32 10.10
N THR A 117 -6.42 -4.39 11.07
CA THR A 117 -7.14 -3.20 11.57
C THR A 117 -6.47 -2.69 12.84
N LEU A 118 -6.20 -1.39 12.91
CA LEU A 118 -5.69 -0.71 14.10
C LEU A 118 -6.55 0.49 14.43
N PHE A 119 -6.67 0.79 15.73
CA PHE A 119 -7.31 2.00 16.23
C PHE A 119 -6.29 3.15 16.24
N VAL A 120 -6.44 4.11 15.33
CA VAL A 120 -5.51 5.22 15.13
C VAL A 120 -6.28 6.54 15.01
N ASP A 121 -5.92 7.52 15.82
CA ASP A 121 -6.61 8.81 15.92
C ASP A 121 -8.10 8.70 16.26
N GLY A 122 -8.45 7.77 17.15
CA GLY A 122 -9.83 7.61 17.60
C GLY A 122 -10.75 6.87 16.62
N GLU A 123 -10.20 6.31 15.54
CA GLU A 123 -10.94 5.63 14.48
C GLU A 123 -10.28 4.28 14.15
N ASP A 124 -11.07 3.25 13.85
CA ASP A 124 -10.57 2.01 13.27
C ASP A 124 -10.12 2.25 11.82
N ARG A 125 -8.91 1.80 11.49
CA ARG A 125 -8.31 1.94 10.16
C ARG A 125 -7.74 0.61 9.69
N GLU A 126 -7.96 0.30 8.42
CA GLU A 126 -7.38 -0.88 7.77
C GLU A 126 -5.99 -0.58 7.22
N PHE A 127 -5.07 -1.51 7.40
CA PHE A 127 -3.69 -1.46 6.92
C PHE A 127 -3.34 -2.72 6.13
N LEU A 128 -2.54 -2.55 5.09
CA LEU A 128 -1.80 -3.62 4.45
C LEU A 128 -0.49 -3.82 5.22
N VAL A 129 -0.26 -5.03 5.73
CA VAL A 129 1.03 -5.40 6.33
C VAL A 129 1.94 -5.91 5.22
N LEU A 130 3.02 -5.16 4.98
CA LEU A 130 3.96 -5.38 3.89
C LEU A 130 5.38 -5.59 4.44
N GLU A 131 6.24 -6.21 3.64
CA GLU A 131 7.68 -6.27 3.87
C GLU A 131 8.30 -4.88 3.97
N ASP A 132 9.11 -4.68 5.00
CA ASP A 132 10.01 -3.54 5.07
C ASP A 132 11.24 -3.80 4.20
N VAL A 133 11.23 -3.27 2.98
CA VAL A 133 12.32 -3.43 2.01
C VAL A 133 13.62 -2.73 2.44
N THR A 134 13.61 -1.93 3.50
CA THR A 134 14.82 -1.28 4.04
C THR A 134 15.43 -2.05 5.22
N SER A 135 14.74 -3.06 5.76
CA SER A 135 15.10 -3.71 7.03
C SER A 135 16.48 -4.37 7.04
N ASP A 136 16.94 -4.90 5.90
CA ASP A 136 18.26 -5.52 5.78
C ASP A 136 19.43 -4.51 5.63
N TYR A 137 19.12 -3.22 5.50
CA TYR A 137 20.12 -2.17 5.31
C TYR A 137 20.42 -1.46 6.63
N LYS A 138 21.71 -1.40 7.00
CA LYS A 138 22.15 -0.62 8.18
C LYS A 138 21.95 0.89 8.02
N ARG A 139 22.06 1.38 6.79
CA ARG A 139 21.90 2.80 6.40
C ARG A 139 21.24 2.84 5.02
N PRO A 140 19.92 2.66 4.92
CA PRO A 140 19.24 2.67 3.63
C PRO A 140 19.38 4.05 2.99
N ALA A 141 19.74 4.07 1.70
CA ALA A 141 19.64 5.25 0.84
C ALA A 141 18.43 5.05 -0.06
N ILE A 142 17.46 5.95 0.03
CA ILE A 142 16.12 5.74 -0.54
C ILE A 142 15.86 6.81 -1.57
N LEU A 143 15.38 6.41 -2.75
CA LEU A 143 14.91 7.29 -3.81
C LEU A 143 13.53 6.82 -4.25
N ASP A 144 12.52 7.67 -4.11
CA ASP A 144 11.17 7.38 -4.60
C ASP A 144 10.97 8.02 -5.98
N LEU A 145 10.73 7.17 -6.98
CA LEU A 145 10.42 7.57 -8.35
C LEU A 145 8.97 7.20 -8.68
N LYS A 146 8.21 8.19 -9.12
CA LYS A 146 6.90 7.92 -9.73
C LYS A 146 7.06 7.66 -11.22
N MET A 147 6.77 6.44 -11.63
CA MET A 147 6.86 5.98 -13.02
C MET A 147 5.59 6.31 -13.84
N GLY A 148 5.75 6.32 -15.16
CA GLY A 148 4.70 6.53 -16.17
C GLY A 148 4.61 7.97 -16.68
N GLN A 149 4.31 8.13 -17.97
CA GLN A 149 4.02 9.44 -18.59
C GLN A 149 2.67 10.02 -18.13
N VAL A 150 1.76 9.15 -17.71
CA VAL A 150 0.42 9.49 -17.23
C VAL A 150 0.28 9.06 -15.78
N THR A 151 -0.12 9.98 -14.88
CA THR A 151 -0.23 9.73 -13.43
C THR A 151 -1.65 9.80 -12.89
N TYR A 152 -2.63 9.72 -13.77
CA TYR A 152 -4.05 9.61 -13.45
C TYR A 152 -4.59 8.30 -14.02
N ASP A 153 -5.64 7.76 -13.40
CA ASP A 153 -6.24 6.52 -13.87
C ASP A 153 -7.15 6.75 -15.10
N PRO A 154 -7.47 5.71 -15.90
CA PRO A 154 -8.32 5.85 -17.08
C PRO A 154 -9.73 6.39 -16.81
N LEU A 155 -10.22 6.28 -15.56
CA LEU A 155 -11.53 6.76 -15.12
C LEU A 155 -11.43 8.09 -14.34
N ALA A 156 -10.26 8.74 -14.35
CA ALA A 156 -10.05 9.98 -13.64
C ALA A 156 -10.93 11.10 -14.20
N THR A 157 -11.50 11.90 -13.29
CA THR A 157 -12.32 13.06 -13.70
C THR A 157 -11.46 14.12 -14.41
N PRO A 158 -12.04 14.97 -15.27
CA PRO A 158 -11.30 16.06 -15.94
C PRO A 158 -10.54 16.96 -14.96
N ALA A 159 -11.12 17.22 -13.78
CA ALA A 159 -10.46 17.99 -12.72
C ALA A 159 -9.24 17.25 -12.15
N LYS A 160 -9.33 15.94 -11.93
CA LYS A 160 -8.23 15.10 -11.45
C LYS A 160 -7.12 15.00 -12.49
N ILE A 161 -7.47 14.80 -13.77
CA ILE A 161 -6.55 14.80 -14.90
C ILE A 161 -5.77 16.12 -14.92
N LYS A 162 -6.47 17.27 -14.97
CA LYS A 162 -5.84 18.59 -14.97
C LYS A 162 -4.89 18.76 -13.78
N LYS A 163 -5.32 18.39 -12.57
CA LYS A 163 -4.52 18.49 -11.34
C LYS A 163 -3.23 17.66 -11.39
N GLU A 164 -3.30 16.42 -11.90
CA GLU A 164 -2.11 15.56 -12.00
C GLU A 164 -1.18 16.00 -13.12
N THR A 165 -1.70 16.42 -14.28
CA THR A 165 -0.91 16.87 -15.44
C THR A 165 -0.05 18.11 -15.11
N VAL A 166 -0.61 19.09 -14.40
CA VAL A 166 0.13 20.33 -14.07
C VAL A 166 1.12 20.15 -12.91
N LYS A 167 1.05 19.03 -12.17
CA LYS A 167 1.88 18.81 -10.98
C LYS A 167 3.37 18.69 -11.31
N TYR A 168 3.69 18.09 -12.45
CA TYR A 168 5.06 17.97 -12.94
C TYR A 168 5.07 17.77 -14.46
N PRO A 169 5.00 18.86 -15.26
CA PRO A 169 4.91 18.77 -16.72
C PRO A 169 6.00 17.91 -17.41
N PRO A 170 7.28 17.90 -16.96
CA PRO A 170 8.30 17.08 -17.60
C PRO A 170 8.03 15.57 -17.59
N GLN A 171 7.19 15.06 -16.67
CA GLN A 171 6.86 13.64 -16.59
C GLN A 171 6.17 13.11 -17.86
N ALA A 172 5.42 13.96 -18.57
CA ALA A 172 4.78 13.56 -19.83
C ALA A 172 5.79 13.15 -20.90
N THR A 173 7.00 13.73 -20.88
CA THR A 173 8.09 13.41 -21.81
C THR A 173 9.06 12.39 -21.22
N MET A 174 9.46 12.57 -19.96
CA MET A 174 10.48 11.72 -19.31
C MET A 174 9.96 10.36 -18.85
N GLY A 175 8.64 10.22 -18.64
CA GLY A 175 8.04 8.98 -18.13
C GLY A 175 8.31 8.68 -16.66
N LEU A 176 8.91 9.62 -15.91
CA LEU A 176 9.12 9.52 -14.47
C LEU A 176 9.23 10.89 -13.80
N ARG A 177 9.14 10.91 -12.47
CA ARG A 177 9.57 12.05 -11.63
C ARG A 177 10.10 11.59 -10.28
N ILE A 178 11.04 12.36 -9.71
CA ILE A 178 11.52 12.17 -8.34
C ILE A 178 10.46 12.69 -7.37
N LEU A 179 10.06 11.87 -6.39
CA LEU A 179 9.17 12.29 -5.30
C LEU A 179 9.97 12.74 -4.07
N GLY A 180 11.16 12.18 -3.86
CA GLY A 180 12.09 12.56 -2.80
C GLY A 180 13.21 11.54 -2.66
N TYR A 181 14.16 11.81 -1.77
CA TYR A 181 15.24 10.91 -1.43
C TYR A 181 15.73 11.16 0.00
N ARG A 182 16.38 10.15 0.60
CA ARG A 182 17.00 10.21 1.93
C ARG A 182 18.30 9.41 1.96
#